data_AF-A0A349B0Y8-F1
#
_entry.id   AF-A0A349B0Y8-F1
#
_cell.length_a   1.000
_cell.length_b   1.000
_cell.length_c   1.000
_cell.angle_alpha   90.00
_cell.angle_beta   90.00
_cell.angle_gamma   90.00
#
_symmetry.space_group_name_H-M   'P 1'
#
loop_
_entity.id
_entity.type
_entity.pdbx_description
1 polymer ?
#
loop_
_entity_poly.entity_id
_entity_poly.type
_entity_poly.pdbx_seq_one_letter_code
_entity_poly.pdbx_strand_id
1 'polypeptide(L)'
;AATDEPDEPDEVTGTVPSGPVLLAAGTFVGLAGHSGTGDAGIFEHPDGSLALRFESFDIENGPDLEVYLVPGADQTTLAAGSIPLGALKGNVGDQTYELPPGTELPPGPYTALVWCEAFAVEFVGATLTIS
;
A
#
# COMPACT_ATOMS: atom_id res chain seq x y z
N ALA A 1 -58.35 -6.96 29.45
CA ALA A 1 -57.89 -6.93 28.05
C ALA A 1 -56.88 -5.78 27.98
N ALA A 2 -55.60 -5.96 27.61
CA ALA A 2 -55.08 -6.64 26.40
C ALA A 2 -55.55 -5.87 25.15
N THR A 3 -54.74 -5.38 24.20
CA THR A 3 -53.29 -5.48 23.83
C THR A 3 -53.03 -4.29 22.84
N ASP A 4 -51.84 -3.71 22.55
CA ASP A 4 -50.42 -4.14 22.56
C ASP A 4 -49.43 -2.94 22.70
N GLU A 5 -48.12 -3.21 22.70
CA GLU A 5 -47.02 -2.30 22.29
C GLU A 5 -46.41 -2.80 20.97
N PRO A 6 -46.17 -1.95 19.95
CA PRO A 6 -45.23 -2.26 18.88
C PRO A 6 -43.83 -1.75 19.25
N ASP A 7 -42.98 -2.72 19.59
CA ASP A 7 -41.51 -2.67 19.52
C ASP A 7 -41.02 -1.84 18.32
N GLU A 8 -40.39 -0.69 18.56
CA GLU A 8 -39.57 -0.01 17.53
C GLU A 8 -38.19 -0.66 17.54
N PRO A 9 -37.75 -1.32 16.44
CA PRO A 9 -36.46 -1.97 16.44
C PRO A 9 -35.34 -0.94 16.48
N ASP A 10 -34.43 -1.09 17.44
CA ASP A 10 -33.12 -0.43 17.44
C ASP A 10 -32.37 -0.83 16.16
N GLU A 11 -32.49 -0.02 15.11
CA GLU A 11 -31.67 -0.16 13.90
C GLU A 11 -30.24 0.33 14.23
N VAL A 12 -29.46 -0.57 14.82
CA VAL A 12 -28.02 -0.38 15.07
C VAL A 12 -27.30 -0.37 13.73
N THR A 13 -27.38 0.77 13.04
CA THR A 13 -26.63 1.05 11.82
C THR A 13 -25.14 1.05 12.16
N GLY A 14 -24.47 -0.06 11.87
CA GLY A 14 -23.03 -0.16 12.02
C GLY A 14 -22.35 0.87 11.12
N THR A 15 -21.61 1.80 11.73
CA THR A 15 -20.89 2.85 11.01
C THR A 15 -19.83 2.24 10.11
N VAL A 16 -20.15 2.08 8.81
CA VAL A 16 -19.15 1.79 7.79
C VAL A 16 -18.12 2.92 7.80
N PRO A 17 -16.80 2.65 7.80
CA PRO A 17 -15.80 3.70 7.76
C PRO A 17 -16.01 4.59 6.53
N SER A 18 -16.14 5.90 6.75
CA SER A 18 -16.51 6.88 5.72
C SER A 18 -15.33 7.34 4.85
N GLY A 19 -14.15 6.74 5.03
CA GLY A 19 -12.93 7.04 4.29
C GLY A 19 -11.92 5.90 4.41
N PRO A 20 -10.76 6.01 3.74
CA PRO A 20 -9.79 4.91 3.67
C PRO A 20 -9.21 4.55 5.04
N VAL A 21 -9.04 3.24 5.28
CA VAL A 21 -8.45 2.66 6.49
C VAL A 21 -7.01 2.27 6.21
N LEU A 22 -6.07 2.71 7.05
CA LEU A 22 -4.66 2.30 6.96
C LEU A 22 -4.50 0.86 7.48
N LEU A 23 -4.05 -0.05 6.62
CA LEU A 23 -3.78 -1.46 6.96
C LEU A 23 -2.35 -1.70 7.44
N ALA A 24 -1.38 -1.03 6.83
CA ALA A 24 0.05 -1.15 7.14
C ALA A 24 0.80 0.13 6.75
N ALA A 25 1.84 0.48 7.50
CA ALA A 25 2.73 1.59 7.21
C ALA A 25 4.20 1.21 7.42
N GLY A 26 5.10 1.93 6.74
CA GLY A 26 6.55 1.74 6.77
C GLY A 26 7.27 2.94 6.15
N THR A 27 8.58 3.03 6.34
CA THR A 27 9.41 4.15 5.86
C THR A 27 10.40 3.64 4.81
N PHE A 28 10.61 4.41 3.75
CA PHE A 28 11.59 4.09 2.71
C PHE A 28 13.02 4.20 3.21
N VAL A 29 13.82 3.20 2.84
CA VAL A 29 15.28 3.20 2.97
C VAL A 29 15.92 3.06 1.60
N GLY A 30 17.05 3.74 1.40
CA GLY A 30 17.91 3.60 0.23
C GLY A 30 18.53 2.20 0.12
N LEU A 31 18.52 1.63 -1.09
CA LEU A 31 19.04 0.30 -1.42
C LEU A 31 20.10 0.41 -2.54
N ALA A 32 20.92 -0.63 -2.71
CA ALA A 32 22.01 -0.70 -3.70
C ALA A 32 23.03 0.48 -3.73
N GLY A 33 23.00 1.38 -2.75
CA GLY A 33 23.80 2.61 -2.71
C GLY A 33 23.07 3.87 -3.16
N HIS A 34 21.82 3.75 -3.62
CA HIS A 34 20.92 4.88 -3.88
C HIS A 34 20.38 5.48 -2.58
N SER A 35 20.17 6.80 -2.58
CA SER A 35 19.53 7.53 -1.50
C SER A 35 18.03 7.75 -1.76
N GLY A 36 17.25 7.72 -0.68
CA GLY A 36 15.85 8.04 -0.71
C GLY A 36 15.17 7.99 0.66
N THR A 37 14.07 8.72 0.79
CA THR A 37 13.28 8.91 2.01
C THR A 37 11.79 9.08 1.69
N GLY A 38 10.96 9.02 2.73
CA GLY A 38 9.51 9.14 2.65
C GLY A 38 8.82 7.96 3.32
N ASP A 39 7.51 8.03 3.46
CA ASP A 39 6.71 6.97 4.06
C ASP A 39 5.84 6.27 3.01
N ALA A 40 5.51 5.01 3.28
CA ALA A 40 4.60 4.19 2.50
C ALA A 40 3.46 3.68 3.40
N GLY A 41 2.25 3.61 2.85
CA GLY A 41 1.08 3.04 3.52
C GLY A 41 0.17 2.28 2.57
N ILE A 42 -0.33 1.13 3.02
CA ILE A 42 -1.39 0.37 2.33
C ILE A 42 -2.72 0.78 2.94
N PHE A 43 -3.64 1.24 2.11
CA PHE A 43 -4.97 1.70 2.50
C PHE A 43 -6.06 0.83 1.86
N GLU A 44 -7.12 0.55 2.61
CA GLU A 44 -8.37 -0.04 2.12
C GLU A 44 -9.43 1.05 2.01
N HIS A 45 -10.04 1.19 0.84
CA HIS A 45 -11.14 2.11 0.58
C HIS A 45 -12.50 1.53 1.02
N PRO A 46 -13.54 2.35 1.24
CA PRO A 46 -14.86 1.86 1.66
C PRO A 46 -15.57 0.90 0.69
N ASP A 47 -15.07 0.75 -0.54
CA ASP A 47 -15.53 -0.23 -1.54
C ASP A 47 -14.71 -1.53 -1.57
N GLY A 48 -13.73 -1.69 -0.67
CA GLY A 48 -12.81 -2.82 -0.59
C GLY A 48 -11.66 -2.78 -1.60
N SER A 49 -11.50 -1.69 -2.37
CA SER A 49 -10.30 -1.49 -3.18
C SER A 49 -9.09 -1.15 -2.30
N LEU A 50 -7.89 -1.54 -2.74
CA LEU A 50 -6.64 -1.33 -2.01
C LEU A 50 -5.74 -0.36 -2.78
N ALA A 51 -5.08 0.54 -2.07
CA ALA A 51 -4.12 1.47 -2.63
C ALA A 51 -2.83 1.53 -1.81
N LEU A 52 -1.68 1.55 -2.50
CA LEU A 52 -0.39 1.86 -1.92
C LEU A 52 -0.10 3.35 -2.13
N ARG A 53 0.08 4.10 -1.03
CA ARG A 53 0.38 5.54 -1.06
C ARG A 53 1.75 5.83 -0.49
N PHE A 54 2.48 6.73 -1.13
CA PHE A 54 3.72 7.32 -0.62
C PHE A 54 3.47 8.77 -0.20
N GLU A 55 4.13 9.19 0.89
CA GLU A 55 4.06 10.54 1.44
C GLU A 55 5.45 11.08 1.74
N SER A 56 5.69 12.38 1.51
CA SER A 56 7.00 13.02 1.67
C SER A 56 8.15 12.30 0.94
N PHE A 57 7.82 11.64 -0.18
CA PHE A 57 8.75 10.83 -0.96
C PHE A 57 9.80 11.71 -1.64
N ASP A 58 11.08 11.33 -1.55
CA ASP A 58 12.20 11.98 -2.23
C ASP A 58 13.30 10.93 -2.45
N ILE A 59 13.61 10.63 -3.72
CA ILE A 59 14.61 9.63 -4.12
C ILE A 59 15.49 10.11 -5.29
N GLU A 60 16.62 9.45 -5.47
CA GLU A 60 17.41 9.54 -6.70
C GLU A 60 16.59 9.15 -7.95
N ASN A 61 16.73 9.95 -9.01
CA ASN A 61 16.04 9.70 -10.26
C ASN A 61 16.73 8.62 -11.10
N GLY A 62 15.96 7.80 -11.80
CA GLY A 62 16.43 6.69 -12.65
C GLY A 62 15.75 6.70 -14.02
N PRO A 63 16.26 5.96 -15.02
CA PRO A 63 15.74 6.01 -16.39
C PRO A 63 14.40 5.29 -16.58
N ASP A 64 14.10 4.30 -15.73
CA ASP A 64 13.01 3.33 -15.94
C ASP A 64 12.57 2.75 -14.58
N LEU A 65 12.07 3.62 -13.69
CA LEU A 65 11.68 3.26 -12.33
C LEU A 65 10.23 2.81 -12.28
N GLU A 66 10.00 1.62 -11.76
CA GLU A 66 8.70 0.95 -11.61
C GLU A 66 8.42 0.66 -10.13
N VAL A 67 7.14 0.68 -9.75
CA VAL A 67 6.68 0.41 -8.38
C VAL A 67 6.10 -0.98 -8.25
N TYR A 68 6.56 -1.71 -7.23
CA TYR A 68 6.11 -3.06 -6.90
C TYR A 68 5.68 -3.16 -5.44
N LEU A 69 4.67 -4.00 -5.17
CA LEU A 69 4.44 -4.56 -3.84
C LEU A 69 4.94 -6.01 -3.82
N VAL A 70 5.95 -6.30 -3.00
CA VAL A 70 6.62 -7.60 -2.95
C VAL A 70 6.25 -8.32 -1.65
N PRO A 71 5.84 -9.61 -1.67
CA PRO A 71 5.62 -10.38 -0.45
C PRO A 71 6.92 -10.57 0.35
N GLY A 72 6.85 -10.40 1.67
CA GLY A 72 8.00 -10.49 2.58
C GLY A 72 8.52 -9.14 3.07
N ALA A 73 9.26 -9.17 4.19
CA ALA A 73 9.97 -8.01 4.72
C ALA A 73 11.32 -7.82 4.00
N ASP A 74 11.77 -6.57 3.95
CA ASP A 74 13.12 -6.15 3.55
C ASP A 74 13.56 -6.72 2.19
N GLN A 75 12.61 -6.82 1.24
CA GLN A 75 12.86 -7.39 -0.08
C GLN A 75 13.64 -6.41 -0.96
N THR A 76 14.78 -6.85 -1.48
CA THR A 76 15.62 -6.08 -2.41
C THR A 76 15.54 -6.60 -3.85
N THR A 77 14.67 -7.57 -4.13
CA THR A 77 14.49 -8.17 -5.46
C THR A 77 13.02 -8.52 -5.70
N LEU A 78 12.64 -8.72 -6.96
CA LEU A 78 11.29 -9.17 -7.32
C LEU A 78 11.11 -10.67 -7.04
N ALA A 79 10.30 -10.98 -6.03
CA ALA A 79 9.99 -12.34 -5.61
C ALA A 79 8.78 -12.93 -6.36
N ALA A 80 8.56 -14.24 -6.20
CA ALA A 80 7.31 -14.86 -6.66
C ALA A 80 6.11 -14.25 -5.92
N GLY A 81 5.13 -13.73 -6.67
CA GLY A 81 3.99 -13.00 -6.10
C GLY A 81 4.18 -11.48 -5.99
N SER A 82 5.29 -10.91 -6.49
CA SER A 82 5.41 -9.46 -6.70
C SER A 82 4.25 -8.93 -7.56
N ILE A 83 3.61 -7.85 -7.09
CA ILE A 83 2.51 -7.17 -7.76
C ILE A 83 3.05 -5.90 -8.42
N PRO A 84 3.08 -5.79 -9.76
CA PRO A 84 3.43 -4.54 -10.44
C PRO A 84 2.31 -3.52 -10.26
N LEU A 85 2.67 -2.31 -9.87
CA LEU A 85 1.77 -1.18 -9.69
C LEU A 85 1.98 -0.06 -10.73
N GLY A 86 3.07 -0.17 -11.50
CA GLY A 86 3.38 0.68 -12.66
C GLY A 86 4.45 1.74 -12.40
N ALA A 87 4.77 2.48 -13.46
CA ALA A 87 5.84 3.45 -13.50
C ALA A 87 5.77 4.48 -12.36
N LEU A 88 6.93 4.79 -11.79
CA LEU A 88 7.09 5.80 -10.76
C LEU A 88 6.66 7.17 -11.31
N LYS A 89 5.61 7.75 -10.71
CA LYS A 89 4.98 8.99 -11.18
C LYS A 89 5.88 10.22 -11.06
N GLY A 90 6.82 10.17 -10.13
CA GLY A 90 7.85 11.19 -9.93
C GLY A 90 8.80 10.77 -8.80
N ASN A 91 10.06 11.22 -8.87
CA ASN A 91 11.06 10.91 -7.86
C ASN A 91 10.93 11.77 -6.59
N VAL A 92 10.05 12.78 -6.58
CA VAL A 92 9.73 13.61 -5.41
C VAL A 92 8.22 13.86 -5.33
N GLY A 93 7.67 13.78 -4.12
CA GLY A 93 6.29 14.14 -3.78
C GLY A 93 5.33 12.96 -3.62
N ASP A 94 4.20 13.25 -2.98
CA ASP A 94 3.14 12.31 -2.67
C ASP A 94 2.55 11.66 -3.93
N GLN A 95 2.24 10.37 -3.83
CA GLN A 95 1.78 9.57 -4.96
C GLN A 95 1.03 8.33 -4.49
N THR A 96 0.01 7.91 -5.25
CA THR A 96 -0.86 6.78 -4.90
C THR A 96 -0.96 5.81 -6.07
N TYR A 97 -0.96 4.52 -5.79
CA TYR A 97 -1.00 3.42 -6.73
C TYR A 97 -2.14 2.47 -6.34
N GLU A 98 -3.13 2.33 -7.21
CA GLU A 98 -4.20 1.35 -7.03
C GLU A 98 -3.64 -0.07 -7.20
N LEU A 99 -3.98 -0.98 -6.29
CA LEU A 99 -3.70 -2.40 -6.47
C LEU A 99 -4.71 -3.00 -7.46
N PRO A 100 -4.35 -4.10 -8.17
CA PRO A 100 -5.27 -4.79 -9.05
C PRO A 100 -6.60 -5.18 -8.34
N PRO A 101 -7.77 -5.02 -8.99
CA PRO A 101 -9.04 -5.42 -8.40
C PRO A 101 -9.05 -6.89 -8.00
N GLY A 102 -9.43 -7.17 -6.76
CA GLY A 102 -9.41 -8.53 -6.20
C GLY A 102 -8.04 -9.02 -5.71
N THR A 103 -7.04 -8.14 -5.56
CA THR A 103 -5.83 -8.48 -4.81
C THR A 103 -6.18 -8.78 -3.34
N GLU A 104 -5.83 -9.98 -2.89
CA GLU A 104 -5.90 -10.36 -1.48
C GLU A 104 -4.51 -10.18 -0.84
N LEU A 105 -4.44 -9.46 0.29
CA LEU A 105 -3.23 -9.31 1.10
C LEU A 105 -3.43 -9.98 2.47
N PRO A 106 -3.12 -11.28 2.62
CA PRO A 106 -3.17 -11.93 3.93
C PRO A 106 -2.23 -11.25 4.96
N PRO A 107 -2.52 -11.33 6.27
CA PRO A 107 -1.67 -10.78 7.32
C PRO A 107 -0.22 -11.26 7.22
N GLY A 108 0.72 -10.33 7.39
CA GLY A 108 2.14 -10.57 7.19
C GLY A 108 2.88 -9.36 6.61
N PRO A 109 4.20 -9.51 6.39
CA PRO A 109 5.04 -8.46 5.85
C PRO A 109 5.02 -8.43 4.32
N TYR A 110 5.09 -7.21 3.78
CA TYR A 110 5.27 -6.86 2.38
C TYR A 110 6.34 -5.77 2.29
N THR A 111 6.91 -5.58 1.11
CA THR A 111 7.84 -4.48 0.82
C THR A 111 7.31 -3.69 -0.36
N ALA A 112 7.07 -2.39 -0.18
CA ALA A 112 6.93 -1.47 -1.30
C ALA A 112 8.33 -1.22 -1.86
N LEU A 113 8.59 -1.69 -3.08
CA LEU A 113 9.90 -1.67 -3.73
C LEU A 113 9.85 -0.79 -4.98
N VAL A 114 10.78 0.15 -5.09
CA VAL A 114 11.04 0.87 -6.33
C VAL A 114 12.22 0.20 -7.03
N TRP A 115 11.97 -0.25 -8.25
CA TRP A 115 12.87 -1.10 -9.03
C TRP A 115 13.15 -0.45 -10.38
N CYS A 116 14.41 -0.49 -10.83
CA CYS A 116 14.81 0.02 -12.13
C CYS A 116 14.85 -1.12 -13.14
N GLU A 117 13.84 -1.23 -14.01
CA GLU A 117 13.73 -2.33 -14.99
C GLU A 117 14.88 -2.34 -15.99
N ALA A 118 15.28 -1.16 -16.49
CA ALA A 118 16.39 -1.01 -17.44
C ALA A 118 17.75 -1.55 -16.92
N PHE A 119 17.95 -1.64 -15.59
CA PHE A 119 19.19 -2.11 -14.97
C PHE A 119 19.03 -3.32 -14.04
N ALA A 120 17.79 -3.77 -13.79
CA ALA A 120 17.46 -4.84 -12.85
C ALA A 120 18.07 -4.62 -11.44
N VAL A 121 17.82 -3.44 -10.86
CA VAL A 121 18.36 -3.03 -9.54
C VAL A 121 17.32 -2.27 -8.70
N GLU A 122 17.37 -2.48 -7.39
CA GLU A 122 16.56 -1.81 -6.39
C GLU A 122 17.04 -0.38 -6.07
N PHE A 123 16.11 0.56 -5.89
CA PHE A 123 16.42 1.96 -5.53
C PHE A 123 16.07 2.25 -4.06
N VAL A 124 14.81 2.01 -3.69
CA VAL A 124 14.33 2.16 -2.31
C VAL A 124 13.32 1.06 -1.96
N GLY A 125 13.27 0.68 -0.69
CA GLY A 125 12.28 -0.26 -0.16
C GLY A 125 11.67 0.24 1.15
N ALA A 126 10.39 -0.05 1.38
CA ALA A 126 9.70 0.18 2.65
C ALA A 126 8.95 -1.08 3.10
N THR A 127 9.35 -1.63 4.25
CA THR A 127 8.69 -2.81 4.85
C THR A 127 7.38 -2.40 5.53
N LEU A 128 6.30 -3.07 5.15
CA LEU A 128 4.90 -2.83 5.52
C LEU A 128 4.35 -4.11 6.16
N THR A 129 3.82 -4.07 7.39
CA THR A 129 3.23 -5.27 8.03
C THR A 129 1.75 -5.10 8.25
N ILE A 130 0.95 -5.94 7.58
CA ILE A 130 -0.50 -6.07 7.82
C ILE A 130 -0.68 -7.02 9.01
N SER A 131 -1.52 -6.63 9.97
CA SER A 131 -1.78 -7.37 11.23
C SER A 131 -2.97 -8.33 11.15
#